data_AF-A0A379FGC9-F1
#
_entry.id   AF-A0A379FGC9-F1
#
_cell.length_a   1.000
_cell.length_b   1.000
_cell.length_c   1.000
_cell.angle_alpha   90.00
_cell.angle_beta   90.00
_cell.angle_gamma   90.00
#
_symmetry.space_group_name_H-M   'P 1'
#
loop_
_entity.id
_entity.type
_entity.pdbx_description
1 polymer ?
#
loop_
_entity_poly.entity_id
_entity_poly.type
_entity_poly.pdbx_seq_one_letter_code
_entity_poly.pdbx_strand_id
1 'polypeptide(L)'
;MTIETIISVLKEYLAKLNDEQKIEALNKIKISLHQISPFKNEPTDCVLWIKQQQVIANDYNPNVMSPTEKRLLETSLVKRRLYSACCCLTYSTIQK
;
A
#
# COMPACT_ATOMS: atom_id res chain seq x y z
N MET A 1 -0.12 30.66 2.32
CA MET A 1 -0.55 29.46 1.57
C MET A 1 -1.36 28.59 2.51
N THR A 2 -2.55 28.15 2.11
CA THR A 2 -3.34 27.19 2.90
C THR A 2 -3.09 25.78 2.40
N ILE A 3 -3.49 24.77 3.18
CA ILE A 3 -3.34 23.37 2.78
C ILE A 3 -4.17 23.05 1.52
N GLU A 4 -5.33 23.67 1.38
CA GLU A 4 -6.19 23.54 0.21
C GLU A 4 -5.50 24.06 -1.05
N THR A 5 -4.73 25.16 -0.94
CA THR A 5 -3.93 25.67 -2.06
C THR A 5 -2.87 24.66 -2.49
N ILE A 6 -2.16 24.05 -1.53
CA ILE A 6 -1.14 23.01 -1.80
C ILE A 6 -1.78 21.80 -2.47
N ILE A 7 -2.92 21.34 -1.96
CA ILE A 7 -3.65 20.21 -2.52
C ILE A 7 -4.10 20.50 -3.96
N SER A 8 -4.56 21.73 -4.24
CA SER A 8 -4.93 22.13 -5.61
C SER A 8 -3.74 22.04 -6.57
N VAL A 9 -2.59 22.61 -6.18
CA VAL A 9 -1.36 22.56 -6.98
C VAL A 9 -0.92 21.12 -7.23
N LEU A 10 -0.97 20.26 -6.21
CA LEU A 10 -0.64 18.83 -6.37
C LEU A 10 -1.61 18.12 -7.33
N LYS A 11 -2.92 18.40 -7.25
CA LYS A 11 -3.91 17.82 -8.16
C LYS A 11 -3.66 18.23 -9.61
N GLU A 12 -3.39 19.51 -9.85
CA GLU A 12 -3.09 20.04 -11.19
C GLU A 12 -1.80 19.44 -11.77
N TYR A 13 -0.78 19.25 -10.94
CA TYR A 13 0.44 18.55 -11.34
C TYR A 13 0.17 17.10 -11.72
N LEU A 14 -0.51 16.34 -10.84
CA LEU A 14 -0.80 14.92 -11.04
C LEU A 14 -1.74 14.66 -12.24
N ALA A 15 -2.61 15.61 -12.58
CA ALA A 15 -3.51 15.50 -13.73
C ALA A 15 -2.78 15.45 -15.08
N LYS A 16 -1.54 15.94 -15.16
CA LYS A 16 -0.72 15.95 -16.38
C LYS A 16 0.05 14.64 -16.60
N LEU A 17 0.04 13.74 -15.62
CA LEU A 17 0.80 12.49 -15.64
C LEU A 17 -0.05 11.34 -16.18
N ASN A 18 0.60 10.42 -16.90
CA ASN A 18 0.00 9.11 -17.19
C ASN A 18 -0.11 8.27 -15.90
N ASP A 19 -0.81 7.15 -15.95
CA ASP A 19 -1.12 6.39 -14.73
C ASP A 19 0.13 5.81 -14.04
N GLU A 20 1.14 5.39 -14.79
CA GLU A 20 2.39 4.88 -14.21
C GLU A 20 3.16 5.99 -13.49
N GLN A 21 3.32 7.14 -14.14
CA GLN A 21 3.94 8.33 -13.55
C GLN A 21 3.17 8.85 -12.33
N LYS A 22 1.84 8.80 -12.39
CA LYS A 22 0.95 9.22 -11.30
C LYS A 22 1.12 8.31 -10.09
N ILE A 23 1.20 7.01 -10.28
CA ILE A 23 1.48 6.04 -9.21
C ILE A 23 2.84 6.34 -8.56
N GLU A 24 3.89 6.56 -9.37
CA GLU A 24 5.22 6.88 -8.86
C GLU A 24 5.23 8.19 -8.05
N ALA A 25 4.62 9.25 -8.59
CA ALA A 25 4.51 10.53 -7.91
C ALA A 25 3.73 10.43 -6.59
N LEU A 26 2.61 9.70 -6.57
CA LEU A 26 1.82 9.47 -5.37
C LEU A 26 2.61 8.70 -4.32
N ASN A 27 3.36 7.67 -4.70
CA ASN A 27 4.21 6.93 -3.77
C ASN A 27 5.30 7.83 -3.16
N LYS A 28 5.95 8.68 -3.97
CA LYS A 28 6.94 9.66 -3.47
C LYS A 28 6.32 10.61 -2.45
N ILE A 29 5.13 11.15 -2.74
CA ILE A 29 4.40 12.02 -1.80
C ILE A 29 4.12 11.27 -0.49
N LYS A 30 3.60 10.05 -0.55
CA LYS A 30 3.30 9.24 0.64
C LYS A 30 4.53 8.97 1.51
N ILE A 31 5.68 8.67 0.89
CA ILE A 31 6.94 8.47 1.61
C ILE A 31 7.38 9.75 2.32
N SER A 32 7.30 10.90 1.64
CA SER A 32 7.66 12.19 2.23
C SER A 32 6.73 12.55 3.41
N LEU A 33 5.43 12.28 3.28
CA LEU A 33 4.48 12.52 4.37
C LEU A 33 4.71 11.58 5.55
N HIS A 34 5.03 10.31 5.29
CA HIS A 34 5.37 9.33 6.32
C HIS A 34 6.58 9.78 7.17
N GLN A 35 7.61 10.36 6.56
CA GLN A 35 8.81 10.83 7.30
C GLN A 35 8.51 11.86 8.39
N ILE A 36 7.47 12.67 8.18
CA ILE A 36 7.04 13.72 9.13
C ILE A 36 5.81 13.30 9.95
N SER A 37 5.27 12.11 9.71
CA SER A 37 4.09 11.61 10.40
C SER A 37 4.39 11.37 11.89
N PRO A 38 3.49 11.75 12.81
CA PRO A 38 3.59 11.32 14.21
C PRO A 38 3.47 9.80 14.35
N PHE A 39 2.94 9.09 13.34
CA PHE A 39 2.80 7.64 13.30
C PHE A 39 3.83 6.95 12.39
N LYS A 40 4.97 7.60 12.09
CA LYS A 40 5.99 7.02 11.20
C LYS A 40 6.56 5.66 11.64
N ASN A 41 6.38 5.29 12.91
CA ASN A 41 6.79 3.99 13.43
C ASN A 41 5.69 2.92 13.31
N GLU A 42 4.48 3.32 12.94
CA GLU A 42 3.36 2.42 12.71
C GLU A 42 3.44 1.83 11.31
N PRO A 43 3.33 0.51 11.17
CA PRO A 43 3.49 -0.18 9.89
C PRO A 43 2.43 0.20 8.84
N THR A 44 1.31 0.76 9.27
CA THR A 44 0.16 1.12 8.42
C THR A 44 0.14 2.60 8.01
N ASP A 45 1.08 3.41 8.48
CA ASP A 45 1.12 4.85 8.17
C ASP A 45 1.45 5.14 6.70
N CYS A 46 2.24 4.28 6.04
CA CYS A 46 2.63 4.44 4.64
C CYS A 46 2.24 3.24 3.76
N VAL A 47 1.17 3.37 2.98
CA VAL A 47 0.71 2.31 2.05
C VAL A 47 1.02 2.68 0.60
N LEU A 48 1.91 1.92 -0.04
CA LEU A 48 2.39 2.17 -1.40
C LEU A 48 1.73 1.25 -2.43
N TRP A 49 1.63 1.74 -3.67
CA TRP A 49 1.26 0.93 -4.81
C TRP A 49 2.52 0.33 -5.44
N ILE A 50 2.64 -0.98 -5.41
CA ILE A 50 3.77 -1.72 -6.00
C ILE A 50 3.24 -2.64 -7.10
N LYS A 51 4.02 -2.81 -8.17
CA LYS A 51 3.66 -3.74 -9.25
C LYS A 51 3.66 -5.15 -8.68
N GLN A 52 2.66 -5.96 -9.04
CA GLN A 52 2.53 -7.33 -8.54
C GLN A 52 3.81 -8.15 -8.80
N GLN A 53 4.49 -7.93 -9.92
CA GLN A 53 5.74 -8.61 -10.28
C GLN A 53 6.91 -8.31 -9.33
N GLN A 54 6.83 -7.24 -8.52
CA GLN A 54 7.82 -6.89 -7.51
C GLN A 54 7.49 -7.49 -6.13
N VAL A 55 6.31 -8.10 -5.97
CA VAL A 55 5.90 -8.75 -4.72
C VAL A 55 6.42 -10.18 -4.74
N ILE A 56 7.31 -10.49 -3.80
CA ILE A 56 7.82 -11.84 -3.57
C ILE A 56 6.95 -12.49 -2.50
N ALA A 57 6.45 -13.69 -2.76
CA ALA A 57 5.72 -14.46 -1.76
C ALA A 57 6.65 -14.72 -0.56
N ASN A 58 6.17 -14.44 0.66
CA ASN A 58 6.82 -14.95 1.84
C ASN A 58 6.20 -16.30 2.21
N ASP A 59 7.04 -17.28 2.53
CA ASP A 59 6.58 -18.56 3.09
C ASP A 59 6.30 -18.43 4.61
N TYR A 60 6.26 -17.20 5.11
CA TYR A 60 5.98 -16.90 6.51
C TYR A 60 4.47 -16.91 6.77
N ASN A 61 3.93 -18.11 6.98
CA ASN A 61 2.64 -18.29 7.60
C ASN A 61 2.71 -19.48 8.58
N PRO A 62 2.99 -19.25 9.87
CA PRO A 62 3.05 -20.32 10.87
C PRO A 62 1.69 -21.00 11.09
N ASN A 63 0.60 -20.35 10.67
CA ASN A 63 -0.75 -20.88 10.73
C ASN A 63 -1.17 -21.34 9.33
N VAL A 64 -0.80 -22.56 8.95
CA VAL A 64 -1.23 -23.15 7.67
C VAL A 64 -2.74 -22.96 7.50
N MET A 65 -3.13 -22.10 6.57
CA MET A 65 -4.54 -21.78 6.34
C MET A 65 -5.24 -23.04 5.82
N SER A 66 -6.41 -23.35 6.38
CA SER A 66 -7.14 -24.54 5.94
C SER A 66 -7.61 -24.39 4.48
N PRO A 67 -7.74 -25.50 3.73
CA PRO A 67 -8.24 -25.45 2.35
C PRO A 67 -9.63 -24.79 2.22
N THR A 68 -10.48 -24.94 3.23
CA THR A 68 -11.83 -24.36 3.26
C THR A 68 -11.79 -22.84 3.40
N GLU A 69 -10.97 -22.31 4.32
CA GLU A 69 -10.78 -20.86 4.49
C GLU A 69 -10.18 -20.22 3.23
N LYS A 70 -9.22 -20.90 2.59
CA LYS A 70 -8.61 -20.44 1.34
C LYS A 70 -9.65 -20.27 0.23
N ARG A 71 -10.50 -21.28 0.01
CA ARG A 71 -11.57 -21.23 -1.01
C ARG A 71 -12.60 -20.13 -0.71
N LEU A 72 -12.94 -19.93 0.57
CA LEU A 72 -13.87 -18.89 0.98
C LEU A 72 -13.29 -17.49 0.73
N LEU A 73 -12.01 -17.29 1.07
CA LEU A 73 -11.28 -16.05 0.82
C LEU A 73 -11.24 -15.72 -0.68
N GLU A 74 -10.82 -16.68 -1.51
CA GLU A 74 -10.79 -16.53 -2.97
C GLU A 74 -12.17 -16.12 -3.53
N THR A 75 -13.23 -16.78 -3.07
CA THR A 75 -14.61 -16.45 -3.48
C THR A 75 -14.99 -15.03 -3.08
N SER A 76 -14.60 -14.58 -1.87
CA SER A 76 -14.90 -13.23 -1.39
C SER A 76 -14.15 -12.16 -2.18
N LEU A 77 -12.87 -12.38 -2.48
CA LEU A 77 -12.04 -11.45 -3.27
C LEU A 77 -12.62 -11.28 -4.68
N VAL A 78 -12.99 -12.39 -5.34
CA VAL A 78 -13.57 -12.36 -6.69
C VAL A 78 -14.95 -11.68 -6.68
N LYS A 79 -15.84 -12.05 -5.75
CA LYS A 79 -17.21 -11.52 -5.72
C LYS A 79 -17.29 -10.04 -5.35
N ARG A 80 -16.43 -9.58 -4.44
CA ARG A 80 -16.51 -8.21 -3.90
C ARG A 80 -15.55 -7.22 -4.54
N ARG A 81 -14.78 -7.63 -5.57
CA ARG A 81 -13.69 -6.83 -6.17
C ARG A 81 -12.81 -6.17 -5.11
N LEU A 82 -12.59 -6.87 -4.01
CA LEU A 82 -11.66 -6.41 -2.99
C LEU A 82 -10.28 -6.58 -3.61
N TYR A 83 -9.64 -5.45 -3.92
CA TYR A 83 -8.23 -5.47 -4.29
C TYR A 83 -7.48 -6.10 -3.12
N SER A 84 -6.77 -7.20 -3.37
CA SER A 84 -5.88 -7.80 -2.38
C SER A 84 -4.78 -6.79 -2.08
N ALA A 85 -4.90 -6.12 -0.94
CA ALA A 85 -3.81 -5.32 -0.40
C ALA A 85 -2.80 -6.31 0.20
N CYS A 86 -1.72 -6.59 -0.54
CA CYS A 86 -0.59 -7.30 0.03
C CYS A 86 0.16 -6.31 0.92
N CYS A 87 -0.02 -6.44 2.24
CA CYS A 87 0.69 -5.59 3.20
C CYS A 87 2.12 -6.12 3.32
N CYS A 88 3.06 -5.54 2.58
CA CYS A 88 4.48 -5.73 2.85
C CYS A 88 4.84 -4.98 4.14
N LEU A 89 4.63 -5.63 5.28
CA LEU A 89 5.21 -5.18 6.54
C LEU A 89 6.73 -5.29 6.39
N THR A 90 7.44 -4.17 6.43
CA THR A 90 8.90 -4.19 6.55
C THR A 90 9.22 -4.71 7.96
N TYR A 91 9.69 -5.96 8.02
CA TYR A 91 10.08 -6.65 9.24
C TYR A 91 11.36 -6.03 9.83
N SER A 92 11.24 -4.87 10.47
CA SER A 92 12.32 -4.28 11.28
C SER A 92 12.14 -4.51 12.78
N THR A 93 11.08 -5.22 13.22
CA THR A 93 10.70 -5.26 14.64
C THR A 93 10.19 -6.61 15.16
N ILE A 94 10.39 -7.72 14.45
CA ILE A 94 10.12 -9.06 15.00
C ILE A 94 11.40 -9.91 14.92
N GLN A 95 12.38 -9.51 15.71
CA GLN A 95 13.36 -10.42 16.28
C GLN A 95 13.38 -10.22 17.79
N LYS A 96 12.42 -10.85 18.47
CA LYS A 96 12.57 -11.43 19.80
C LYS A 96 11.72 -12.69 19.86
#